data_AF-A0A371PRW4-F1
#
_entry.id   AF-A0A371PRW4-F1
#
_cell.length_a   1.000
_cell.length_b   1.000
_cell.length_c   1.000
_cell.angle_alpha   90.00
_cell.angle_beta   90.00
_cell.angle_gamma   90.00
#
_symmetry.space_group_name_H-M   'P 1'
#
loop_
_entity.id
_entity.type
_entity.pdbx_description
1 polymer ?
#
loop_
_entity_poly.entity_id
_entity_poly.type
_entity_poly.pdbx_seq_one_letter_code
_entity_poly.pdbx_strand_id
1 'polypeptide(L)'
;MARRPVALAAAVVLILEAFGIVLLNWILSIVVDRQQMSLAGLQPRAMSTGSWVGGGLFGLYLLFCAVVLLRTALRDRAPGGFTRIALISCAVVHGLLGAFAVGLVGWVAFLAMMVVLGLLVLTLVAYGAGRTGDEGADRTVSAAPNGPAPAAPTSA
;
A
#
# COMPACT_ATOMS: atom_id res chain seq x y z
N MET A 1 5.93 9.68 -18.33
CA MET A 1 7.01 10.47 -17.70
C MET A 1 6.77 10.70 -16.19
N ALA A 2 5.53 10.94 -15.73
CA ALA A 2 5.22 11.16 -14.31
C ALA A 2 5.38 9.95 -13.36
N ARG A 3 5.42 8.71 -13.86
CA ARG A 3 5.43 7.49 -13.01
C ARG A 3 6.66 7.34 -12.09
N ARG A 4 7.84 7.76 -12.55
CA ARG A 4 9.09 7.69 -11.77
C ARG A 4 9.13 8.73 -10.65
N PRO A 5 8.92 10.03 -10.90
CA PRO A 5 8.96 11.03 -9.84
C PRO A 5 7.87 10.81 -8.79
N VAL A 6 6.67 10.36 -9.18
CA VAL A 6 5.59 10.03 -8.24
C VAL A 6 6.00 8.88 -7.31
N ALA A 7 6.57 7.80 -7.85
CA ALA A 7 7.01 6.66 -7.04
C ALA A 7 8.18 7.03 -6.10
N LEU A 8 9.09 7.90 -6.54
CA LEU A 8 10.16 8.44 -5.69
C LEU A 8 9.60 9.31 -4.57
N ALA A 9 8.66 10.22 -4.89
CA ALA A 9 8.00 11.05 -3.89
C ALA A 9 7.27 10.19 -2.86
N ALA A 10 6.49 9.19 -3.31
CA ALA A 10 5.82 8.24 -2.42
C ALA A 10 6.80 7.50 -1.51
N ALA A 11 7.94 7.05 -2.04
CA ALA A 11 8.97 6.37 -1.26
C ALA A 11 9.57 7.29 -0.18
N VAL A 12 9.92 8.53 -0.54
CA VAL A 12 10.47 9.51 0.41
C VAL A 12 9.48 9.82 1.53
N VAL A 13 8.21 10.06 1.17
CA VAL A 13 7.15 10.36 2.15
C VAL A 13 6.97 9.20 3.13
N LEU A 14 6.86 7.96 2.64
CA LEU A 14 6.71 6.78 3.51
C LEU A 14 7.93 6.55 4.42
N ILE A 15 9.14 6.88 3.96
CA ILE A 15 10.34 6.83 4.80
C ILE A 15 10.21 7.84 5.95
N LEU A 16 9.84 9.09 5.65
CA LEU A 16 9.67 10.13 6.65
C LEU A 16 8.58 9.78 7.66
N GLU A 17 7.46 9.22 7.19
CA GLU A 17 6.39 8.74 8.07
C GLU A 17 6.82 7.60 8.97
N ALA A 18 7.55 6.61 8.43
CA ALA A 18 8.07 5.51 9.23
C ALA A 18 8.97 6.00 10.36
N PHE A 19 9.89 6.93 10.06
CA PHE A 19 10.73 7.56 11.08
C PHE A 19 9.91 8.37 12.08
N GLY A 20 8.94 9.16 11.62
CA GLY A 20 8.05 9.93 12.48
C GLY A 20 7.30 9.05 13.48
N ILE A 21 6.74 7.93 13.02
CA ILE A 21 5.98 7.00 13.85
C ILE A 21 6.87 6.30 14.87
N VAL A 22 8.03 5.78 14.44
CA VAL A 22 8.97 5.11 15.35
C VAL A 22 9.48 6.08 16.41
N LEU A 23 9.87 7.29 16.02
CA LEU A 23 10.33 8.33 16.93
C LEU A 23 9.24 8.74 17.92
N LEU A 24 8.01 8.98 17.44
CA LEU A 24 6.86 9.33 18.28
C LEU A 24 6.58 8.23 19.31
N ASN A 25 6.45 6.97 18.87
CA ASN A 25 6.17 5.85 19.78
C ASN A 25 7.32 5.60 20.76
N TRP A 26 8.56 5.82 20.34
CA TRP A 26 9.71 5.72 21.22
C TRP A 26 9.69 6.80 22.31
N ILE A 27 9.44 8.06 21.95
CA ILE A 27 9.30 9.16 22.91
C ILE A 27 8.13 8.89 23.86
N LEU A 28 6.98 8.48 23.35
CA LEU A 28 5.81 8.13 24.17
C LEU A 28 6.12 6.99 25.15
N SER A 29 6.85 5.95 24.72
CA SER A 29 7.29 4.87 25.61
C SER A 29 8.16 5.39 26.76
N ILE A 30 9.15 6.25 26.47
CA ILE A 30 10.01 6.84 27.49
C ILE A 30 9.19 7.67 28.49
N VAL A 31 8.25 8.48 27.99
CA VAL A 31 7.39 9.33 28.83
C VAL A 31 6.46 8.49 29.70
N VAL A 32 5.83 7.45 29.13
CA VAL A 32 4.97 6.52 29.87
C VAL A 32 5.74 5.79 30.96
N ASP A 33 6.94 5.30 30.67
CA ASP A 33 7.78 4.60 31.66
C ASP A 33 8.15 5.51 32.85
N ARG A 34 8.32 6.82 32.60
CA ARG A 34 8.62 7.84 33.62
C ARG A 34 7.39 8.27 34.44
N GLN A 35 6.17 8.06 33.95
CA GLN A 35 4.95 8.58 34.59
C GLN A 35 4.28 7.59 35.56
N GLN A 36 4.72 6.32 35.66
CA GLN A 36 4.19 5.29 36.58
C GLN A 36 2.67 5.39 36.85
N MET A 37 1.87 5.67 35.82
CA MET A 37 0.42 5.81 35.97
C MET A 37 -0.22 4.43 35.76
N SER A 38 -0.81 3.90 36.83
CA SER A 38 -1.74 2.78 36.77
C SER A 38 -3.03 3.25 36.08
N LEU A 39 -3.15 3.04 34.78
CA LEU A 39 -4.45 3.13 34.09
C LEU A 39 -5.21 1.81 34.32
N ALA A 40 -6.11 1.82 35.30
CA ALA A 40 -7.11 0.77 35.54
C ALA A 40 -6.58 -0.66 35.72
N GLY A 41 -5.45 -0.86 36.40
CA GLY A 41 -4.90 -2.19 36.70
C GLY A 41 -4.18 -2.87 35.54
N LEU A 42 -4.10 -2.24 34.36
CA LEU A 42 -3.20 -2.68 33.30
C LEU A 42 -1.77 -2.32 33.69
N GLN A 43 -0.88 -3.31 33.71
CA GLN A 43 0.52 -3.09 34.04
C GLN A 43 1.13 -2.12 33.02
N PRO A 44 1.73 -0.98 33.43
CA PRO A 44 2.30 0.04 32.53
C PRO A 44 3.25 -0.54 31.48
N ARG A 45 4.00 -1.60 31.85
CA ARG A 45 4.89 -2.33 30.96
C ARG A 45 4.19 -2.96 29.75
N ALA A 46 2.95 -3.41 29.89
CA ALA A 46 2.19 -3.98 28.78
C ALA A 46 1.76 -2.90 27.77
N MET A 47 1.46 -1.69 28.26
CA MET A 47 1.03 -0.56 27.43
C MET A 47 2.20 0.10 26.69
N SER A 48 3.35 0.27 27.35
CA SER A 48 4.58 0.78 26.72
C SER A 48 5.16 -0.21 25.72
N THR A 49 5.21 -1.50 26.06
CA THR A 49 5.63 -2.56 25.12
C THR A 49 4.70 -2.63 23.90
N GLY A 50 3.39 -2.52 24.10
CA GLY A 50 2.40 -2.54 23.01
C GLY A 50 2.57 -1.36 22.03
N SER A 51 2.73 -0.13 22.54
CA SER A 51 2.98 1.04 21.68
C SER A 51 4.33 0.95 20.96
N TRP A 52 5.37 0.50 21.65
CA TRP A 52 6.69 0.40 21.04
C TRP A 52 6.75 -0.69 19.96
N VAL A 53 6.21 -1.88 20.23
CA VAL A 53 6.13 -2.97 19.25
C VAL A 53 5.19 -2.61 18.10
N GLY A 54 4.03 -2.02 18.39
CA GLY A 54 3.06 -1.58 17.38
C GLY A 54 3.65 -0.52 16.45
N GLY A 55 4.25 0.52 17.03
CA GLY A 55 4.92 1.59 16.28
C GLY A 55 6.13 1.08 15.49
N GLY A 56 6.94 0.20 16.07
CA GLY A 56 8.08 -0.43 15.41
C GLY A 56 7.68 -1.31 14.23
N LEU A 57 6.68 -2.17 14.41
CA LEU A 57 6.17 -3.05 13.35
C LEU A 57 5.52 -2.24 12.22
N PHE A 58 4.74 -1.21 12.57
CA PHE A 58 4.13 -0.34 11.58
C PHE A 58 5.18 0.47 10.81
N GLY A 59 6.18 1.02 11.50
CA GLY A 59 7.31 1.71 10.86
C GLY A 59 8.10 0.78 9.93
N LEU A 60 8.38 -0.46 10.34
CA LEU A 60 9.07 -1.44 9.50
C LEU A 60 8.24 -1.80 8.25
N TYR A 61 6.93 -1.95 8.40
CA TYR A 61 6.02 -2.19 7.29
C TYR A 61 6.00 -1.04 6.28
N LEU A 62 5.98 0.21 6.75
CA LEU A 62 6.07 1.39 5.88
C LEU A 62 7.42 1.48 5.17
N LEU A 63 8.53 1.21 5.87
CA LEU A 63 9.87 1.12 5.26
C LEU A 63 9.94 0.05 4.17
N PHE A 64 9.36 -1.12 4.43
CA PHE A 64 9.27 -2.18 3.42
C PHE A 64 8.53 -1.69 2.16
N CYS A 65 7.38 -1.03 2.32
CA CYS A 65 6.62 -0.44 1.22
C CYS A 65 7.43 0.64 0.48
N ALA A 66 8.15 1.50 1.19
CA ALA A 66 9.00 2.52 0.60
C ALA A 66 10.15 1.92 -0.22
N VAL A 67 10.80 0.86 0.27
CA VAL A 67 11.86 0.15 -0.47
C VAL A 67 11.31 -0.48 -1.75
N VAL A 68 10.09 -1.04 -1.70
CA VAL A 68 9.41 -1.55 -2.89
C VAL A 68 9.19 -0.42 -3.91
N LEU A 69 8.66 0.72 -3.48
CA LEU A 69 8.43 1.88 -4.36
C LEU A 69 9.72 2.42 -4.97
N LEU A 70 10.78 2.54 -4.16
CA LEU A 70 12.09 2.96 -4.62
C LEU A 70 12.64 1.99 -5.67
N ARG A 71 12.55 0.67 -5.43
CA ARG A 71 12.95 -0.34 -6.41
C ARG A 71 12.13 -0.26 -7.70
N THR A 72 10.82 -0.03 -7.62
CA THR A 72 9.98 0.14 -8.82
C THR A 72 10.34 1.39 -9.60
N ALA A 73 10.65 2.49 -8.92
CA ALA A 73 11.06 3.74 -9.56
C ALA A 73 12.43 3.61 -10.26
N LEU A 74 13.39 2.94 -9.60
CA LEU A 74 14.74 2.73 -10.13
C LEU A 74 14.77 1.71 -11.27
N ARG A 75 14.03 0.61 -11.16
CA ARG A 75 13.97 -0.43 -12.20
C ARG A 75 12.96 -0.14 -13.31
N ASP A 76 12.13 0.89 -13.15
CA ASP A 76 11.01 1.25 -14.03
C ASP A 76 10.14 0.05 -14.43
N ARG A 77 10.04 -0.93 -13.52
CA ARG A 77 9.34 -2.20 -13.72
C ARG A 77 8.21 -2.30 -12.71
N ALA A 78 7.08 -2.81 -13.16
CA ALA A 78 5.90 -2.97 -12.33
C ALA A 78 6.20 -3.84 -11.09
N PRO A 79 5.65 -3.49 -9.90
CA PRO A 79 5.76 -4.34 -8.72
C PRO A 79 5.10 -5.69 -8.98
N GLY A 80 5.74 -6.78 -8.53
CA GLY A 80 5.19 -8.13 -8.59
C GLY A 80 3.94 -8.27 -7.70
N GLY A 81 3.23 -9.40 -7.83
CA GLY A 81 1.94 -9.64 -7.16
C GLY A 81 1.98 -9.42 -5.64
N PHE A 82 2.92 -10.06 -4.94
CA PHE A 82 3.07 -9.92 -3.49
C PHE A 82 3.36 -8.47 -3.05
N THR A 83 4.32 -7.81 -3.70
CA THR A 83 4.65 -6.42 -3.42
C THR A 83 3.50 -5.46 -3.72
N ARG A 84 2.69 -5.76 -4.73
CA ARG A 84 1.49 -4.98 -5.06
C ARG A 84 0.42 -5.13 -3.99
N ILE A 85 0.19 -6.34 -3.47
CA ILE A 85 -0.74 -6.57 -2.36
C ILE A 85 -0.31 -5.75 -1.14
N ALA A 86 0.98 -5.77 -0.80
CA ALA A 86 1.52 -4.96 0.31
C ALA A 86 1.28 -3.45 0.11
N LEU A 87 1.45 -2.93 -1.10
CA LEU A 87 1.17 -1.53 -1.40
C LEU A 87 -0.33 -1.20 -1.34
N ILE A 88 -1.20 -2.13 -1.77
CA ILE A 88 -2.64 -1.98 -1.64
C ILE A 88 -3.05 -1.97 -0.17
N SER A 89 -2.55 -2.91 0.64
CA SER A 89 -2.83 -2.90 2.09
C SER A 89 -2.31 -1.62 2.75
N CYS A 90 -1.17 -1.09 2.30
CA CYS A 90 -0.64 0.19 2.79
C CYS A 90 -1.60 1.34 2.46
N ALA A 91 -2.12 1.39 1.23
CA ALA A 91 -3.12 2.38 0.83
C ALA A 91 -4.41 2.26 1.66
N VAL A 92 -4.92 1.04 1.88
CA VAL A 92 -6.09 0.81 2.73
C VAL A 92 -5.88 1.34 4.14
N VAL A 93 -4.72 1.04 4.75
CA VAL A 93 -4.39 1.54 6.08
C VAL A 93 -4.35 3.08 6.12
N HIS A 94 -3.76 3.74 5.13
CA HIS A 94 -3.76 5.21 5.06
C HIS A 94 -5.16 5.79 4.88
N GLY A 95 -6.03 5.12 4.11
CA GLY A 95 -7.44 5.50 3.99
C GLY A 95 -8.16 5.43 5.34
N LEU A 96 -7.98 4.35 6.09
CA LEU A 96 -8.56 4.19 7.43
C LEU A 96 -8.02 5.24 8.40
N LEU A 97 -6.70 5.42 8.48
CA LEU A 97 -6.10 6.44 9.35
C LEU A 97 -6.55 7.85 8.96
N GLY A 98 -6.67 8.15 7.66
CA GLY A 98 -7.21 9.41 7.18
C GLY A 98 -8.63 9.65 7.69
N ALA A 99 -9.51 8.64 7.59
CA ALA A 99 -10.88 8.74 8.11
C ALA A 99 -10.91 9.04 9.63
N PHE A 100 -10.08 8.36 10.42
CA PHE A 100 -9.96 8.63 11.85
C PHE A 100 -9.33 10.00 12.16
N ALA A 101 -8.39 10.46 11.33
CA ALA A 101 -7.70 11.73 11.52
C ALA A 101 -8.66 12.92 11.46
N VAL A 102 -9.73 12.87 10.66
CA VAL A 102 -10.74 13.95 10.60
C VAL A 102 -11.37 14.22 11.97
N GLY A 103 -11.67 13.16 12.73
CA GLY A 103 -12.36 13.28 14.03
C GLY A 103 -11.42 13.40 15.23
N LEU A 104 -10.27 12.72 15.21
CA LEU A 104 -9.41 12.60 16.40
C LEU A 104 -8.22 13.57 16.42
N VAL A 105 -7.75 14.02 15.26
CA VAL A 105 -6.48 14.78 15.13
C VAL A 105 -6.68 16.14 14.48
N GLY A 106 -7.48 16.20 13.41
CA GLY A 106 -7.84 17.41 12.70
C GLY A 106 -7.57 17.36 11.19
N TRP A 107 -8.01 18.42 10.51
CA TRP A 107 -7.99 18.53 9.05
C TRP A 107 -6.60 18.45 8.42
N VAL A 108 -5.57 19.02 9.05
CA VAL A 108 -4.20 18.99 8.51
C VAL A 108 -3.66 17.57 8.42
N ALA A 109 -3.87 16.75 9.46
CA ALA A 109 -3.47 15.36 9.48
C ALA A 109 -4.22 14.55 8.41
N PHE A 110 -5.53 14.79 8.27
CA PHE A 110 -6.32 14.19 7.20
C PHE A 110 -5.75 14.50 5.81
N LEU A 111 -5.44 15.77 5.52
CA LEU A 111 -4.87 16.16 4.24
C LEU A 111 -3.53 15.48 3.97
N ALA A 112 -2.66 15.40 4.97
CA ALA A 112 -1.40 14.68 4.86
C ALA A 112 -1.62 13.20 4.48
N MET A 113 -2.53 12.50 5.18
CA MET A 113 -2.87 11.10 4.86
C MET A 113 -3.44 10.95 3.44
N MET A 114 -4.27 11.90 2.99
CA MET A 114 -4.83 11.89 1.63
C MET A 114 -3.77 12.11 0.55
N VAL A 115 -2.74 12.94 0.82
CA VAL A 115 -1.61 13.10 -0.10
C VAL A 115 -0.85 11.78 -0.25
N VAL A 116 -0.55 11.09 0.86
CA VAL A 116 0.16 9.80 0.83
C VAL A 116 -0.66 8.74 0.11
N LEU A 117 -1.96 8.65 0.43
CA LEU A 117 -2.90 7.76 -0.24
C LEU A 117 -2.94 8.04 -1.75
N GLY A 118 -3.03 9.31 -2.14
CA GLY A 118 -3.03 9.74 -3.54
C GLY A 118 -1.76 9.31 -4.28
N LEU A 119 -0.59 9.48 -3.66
CA LEU A 119 0.69 9.05 -4.21
C LEU A 119 0.77 7.52 -4.38
N LEU A 120 0.29 6.76 -3.39
CA LEU A 120 0.22 5.30 -3.47
C LEU A 120 -0.68 4.82 -4.60
N VAL A 121 -1.90 5.35 -4.68
CA VAL A 121 -2.88 4.99 -5.72
C VAL A 121 -2.37 5.38 -7.10
N LEU A 122 -1.82 6.60 -7.25
CA LEU A 122 -1.26 7.07 -8.52
C LEU A 122 -0.11 6.17 -8.97
N THR A 123 0.73 5.70 -8.04
CA THR A 123 1.80 4.75 -8.36
C THR A 123 1.24 3.39 -8.78
N LEU A 124 0.27 2.85 -8.04
CA LEU A 124 -0.37 1.57 -8.35
C LEU A 124 -1.06 1.58 -9.71
N VAL A 125 -1.74 2.67 -10.07
CA VAL A 125 -2.38 2.84 -11.37
C VAL A 125 -1.33 2.98 -12.48
N ALA A 126 -0.32 3.84 -12.28
CA ALA A 126 0.71 4.10 -13.27
C ALA A 126 1.56 2.87 -13.64
N TYR A 127 1.85 1.99 -12.68
CA TYR A 127 2.60 0.75 -12.90
C TYR A 127 1.71 -0.49 -13.06
N GLY A 128 0.40 -0.39 -12.84
CA GLY A 128 -0.55 -1.51 -12.94
C GLY A 128 -1.07 -1.82 -14.34
N ALA A 129 -0.98 -0.86 -15.28
CA ALA A 129 -1.57 -0.95 -16.62
C ALA A 129 -1.01 -2.10 -17.50
N GLY A 130 0.14 -2.69 -17.15
CA GLY A 130 0.76 -3.79 -17.91
C GLY A 130 0.10 -5.16 -17.75
N ARG A 131 -0.82 -5.36 -16.79
CA ARG A 131 -1.46 -6.67 -16.52
C ARG A 131 -2.86 -6.81 -17.11
N THR A 132 -3.55 -5.72 -17.40
CA THR A 132 -4.90 -5.76 -18.00
C THR A 132 -4.89 -6.07 -19.49
N GLY A 133 -3.74 -5.96 -20.16
CA GLY A 133 -3.60 -6.30 -21.59
C GLY A 133 -3.35 -7.79 -21.87
N ASP A 134 -2.93 -8.57 -20.88
CA ASP A 134 -2.50 -9.97 -21.07
C ASP A 134 -3.62 -10.97 -20.75
N GLU A 135 -4.51 -10.66 -19.80
CA GLU A 135 -5.63 -11.54 -19.41
C GLU A 135 -6.89 -11.40 -20.30
N GLY A 136 -6.89 -10.43 -21.23
CA GLY A 136 -8.01 -10.11 -22.13
C GLY A 136 -7.82 -10.51 -23.59
N ALA A 137 -6.57 -10.69 -24.05
CA ALA A 137 -6.28 -11.05 -25.44
C ALA A 137 -6.42 -12.56 -25.72
N ASP A 138 -6.33 -13.41 -24.69
CA ASP A 138 -6.43 -14.86 -24.85
C ASP A 138 -7.88 -15.39 -24.86
N ARG A 139 -8.87 -14.56 -24.49
CA ARG A 139 -10.29 -14.95 -24.49
C ARG A 139 -11.06 -14.61 -25.76
N THR A 140 -10.44 -13.98 -26.75
CA THR A 140 -11.10 -13.59 -28.02
C THR A 140 -10.64 -14.38 -29.25
N VAL A 141 -9.69 -15.31 -29.12
CA VAL A 141 -9.24 -16.17 -30.24
C VAL A 141 -9.78 -17.61 -30.17
N SER A 142 -10.40 -18.03 -29.07
CA SER A 142 -10.97 -19.40 -28.93
C SER A 142 -12.49 -19.48 -29.13
N ALA A 143 -13.07 -18.61 -29.95
CA ALA A 143 -14.45 -18.73 -30.42
C ALA A 143 -14.52 -18.69 -31.95
N ALA A 144 -13.76 -19.58 -32.60
CA ALA A 144 -14.04 -19.98 -33.97
C ALA A 144 -15.22 -20.99 -33.95
N PRO A 145 -16.35 -20.73 -34.63
CA PRO A 145 -17.41 -21.71 -34.73
C PRO A 145 -17.01 -22.78 -35.76
N ASN A 146 -16.56 -23.93 -35.27
CA ASN A 146 -16.41 -25.13 -36.10
C ASN A 146 -17.80 -25.67 -36.48
N GLY A 147 -18.40 -25.14 -37.54
CA GLY A 147 -19.49 -25.80 -38.25
C GLY A 147 -18.93 -26.78 -39.29
N PRO A 148 -19.37 -28.05 -39.35
CA PRO A 148 -19.02 -28.92 -40.46
C PRO A 148 -19.70 -28.41 -41.74
N ALA A 149 -18.94 -28.31 -42.83
CA ALA A 149 -19.46 -27.99 -44.16
C ALA A 149 -20.45 -29.06 -44.64
N PRO A 150 -21.59 -28.69 -45.29
CA PRO A 150 -22.48 -29.68 -45.87
C PRO A 150 -21.86 -30.27 -47.15
N ALA A 151 -21.77 -31.60 -47.22
CA ALA A 151 -21.35 -32.31 -48.42
C ALA A 151 -22.39 -32.11 -49.53
N ALA A 152 -21.91 -31.74 -50.72
CA ALA A 152 -22.73 -31.62 -51.93
C ALA A 152 -23.20 -33.00 -52.44
N PRO A 153 -24.40 -33.10 -53.06
CA PRO A 153 -24.92 -34.36 -53.57
C PRO A 153 -24.20 -34.78 -54.86
N THR A 154 -23.73 -36.02 -54.90
CA THR A 154 -23.26 -36.69 -56.13
C THR A 154 -24.45 -37.35 -56.82
N SER A 155 -24.79 -36.85 -58.00
CA SER A 155 -25.71 -37.49 -58.96
C SER A 155 -24.91 -38.34 -59.94
N ALA A 156 -25.22 -39.64 -60.01
CA ALA A 156 -25.05 -40.51 -61.18
C ALA A 156 -25.99 -41.72 -61.04
#